data_AF-A0A091GDC9-F1
#
_entry.id   AF-A0A091GDC9-F1
#
_cell.length_a   1.000
_cell.length_b   1.000
_cell.length_c   1.000
_cell.angle_alpha   90.00
_cell.angle_beta   90.00
_cell.angle_gamma   90.00
#
_symmetry.space_group_name_H-M   'P 1'
#
loop_
_entity.id
_entity.type
_entity.pdbx_description
1 polymer ?
#
loop_
_entity_poly.entity_id
_entity_poly.type
_entity_poly.pdbx_seq_one_letter_code
_entity_poly.pdbx_strand_id
1 'polypeptide(L)'
;LYLSDLQLMERRAVFHLHNSHVGPERHIISLGLSGEPWVCPVLALWNYVTVRSQLEGPLFLHSDNRTVTKREFLTVFRCALRLLGLCPEQYGVHSFWLGTAVTAARCGYPEEDIIRLARWPCMSP
;
A
#
# COMPACT_ATOMS: atom_id res chain seq x y z
N LEU A 1 9.37 -5.44 -1.16
CA LEU A 1 8.87 -4.52 -2.19
C LEU A 1 10.03 -3.71 -2.73
N TYR A 2 10.47 -4.05 -3.92
CA TYR A 2 11.56 -3.44 -4.65
C TYR A 2 11.02 -2.60 -5.81
N LEU A 3 11.84 -1.71 -6.36
CA LEU A 3 11.51 -0.96 -7.57
C LEU A 3 11.18 -1.91 -8.73
N SER A 4 11.98 -2.97 -8.88
CA SER A 4 11.79 -4.02 -9.89
C SER A 4 10.47 -4.79 -9.75
N ASP A 5 9.82 -4.75 -8.59
CA ASP A 5 8.48 -5.33 -8.41
C ASP A 5 7.39 -4.42 -9.04
N LEU A 6 7.66 -3.12 -9.25
CA LEU A 6 6.68 -2.14 -9.72
C LEU A 6 6.72 -1.96 -11.24
N GLN A 7 5.55 -2.13 -11.85
CA GLN A 7 5.28 -1.75 -13.23
C GLN A 7 4.24 -0.63 -13.27
N LEU A 8 4.66 0.58 -13.63
CA LEU A 8 3.77 1.72 -13.84
C LEU A 8 3.27 1.76 -15.29
N MET A 9 1.97 1.91 -15.43
CA MET A 9 1.28 2.13 -16.71
C MET A 9 0.46 3.42 -16.61
N GLU A 10 -0.11 3.86 -17.72
CA GLU A 10 -0.88 5.11 -17.79
C GLU A 10 -2.07 5.13 -16.80
N ARG A 11 -2.77 4.01 -16.65
CA ARG A 11 -4.01 3.92 -15.85
C ARG A 11 -3.94 2.97 -14.65
N ARG A 12 -2.80 2.31 -14.44
CA ARG A 12 -2.64 1.33 -13.37
C ARG A 12 -1.19 1.21 -12.91
N ALA A 13 -1.02 0.85 -11.65
CA ALA A 13 0.25 0.38 -11.11
C ALA A 13 0.10 -1.11 -10.78
N VAL A 14 1.09 -1.91 -11.18
CA VAL A 14 1.09 -3.35 -10.93
C VAL A 14 2.33 -3.71 -10.11
N PHE A 15 2.15 -4.45 -9.03
CA PHE A 15 3.23 -5.01 -8.23
C PHE A 15 3.30 -6.52 -8.42
N HIS A 16 4.46 -7.02 -8.83
CA HIS A 16 4.76 -8.44 -9.00
C HIS A 16 5.58 -8.94 -7.82
N LEU A 17 4.92 -9.49 -6.80
CA LEU A 17 5.60 -9.89 -5.57
C LEU A 17 6.18 -11.30 -5.70
N HIS A 18 7.50 -11.41 -5.55
CA HIS A 18 8.25 -12.67 -5.68
C HIS A 18 8.30 -13.54 -4.43
N ASN A 19 7.63 -13.18 -3.34
CA ASN A 19 7.70 -13.98 -2.12
C ASN A 19 6.39 -13.89 -1.32
N SER A 20 5.69 -15.01 -1.24
CA SER A 20 4.78 -15.26 -0.14
C SER A 20 5.21 -16.58 0.48
N HIS A 21 5.21 -16.67 1.81
CA HIS A 21 5.39 -17.92 2.56
C HIS A 21 4.26 -18.95 2.30
N VAL A 22 3.49 -18.78 1.22
CA VAL A 22 2.30 -19.53 0.84
C VAL A 22 2.45 -19.91 -0.64
N GLY A 23 3.35 -20.84 -0.93
CA GLY A 23 3.44 -21.50 -2.24
C GLY A 23 4.06 -20.67 -3.39
N PRO A 24 4.26 -21.32 -4.56
CA PRO A 24 4.96 -20.76 -5.71
C PRO A 24 4.16 -19.72 -6.53
N GLU A 25 2.99 -19.29 -6.06
CA GLU A 25 2.18 -18.31 -6.78
C GLU A 25 2.74 -16.89 -6.65
N ARG A 26 3.07 -16.28 -7.80
CA ARG A 26 3.38 -14.86 -7.91
C ARG A 26 2.13 -14.06 -7.54
N HIS A 27 2.19 -13.33 -6.45
CA HIS A 27 1.10 -12.48 -6.01
C HIS A 27 1.14 -11.15 -6.78
N ILE A 28 0.12 -10.90 -7.59
CA ILE A 28 -0.01 -9.65 -8.34
C ILE A 28 -0.94 -8.70 -7.58
N ILE A 29 -0.48 -7.48 -7.33
CA ILE A 29 -1.31 -6.38 -6.83
C ILE A 29 -1.54 -5.41 -7.98
N SER A 30 -2.79 -5.10 -8.32
CA SER A 30 -3.10 -4.05 -9.29
C SER A 30 -3.85 -2.91 -8.61
N LEU A 31 -3.32 -1.69 -8.76
CA LEU A 31 -3.94 -0.46 -8.29
C LEU A 31 -4.43 0.33 -9.50
N GLY A 32 -5.70 0.73 -9.47
CA GLY A 32 -6.32 1.56 -10.52
C GLY A 32 -6.29 3.05 -10.19
N LEU A 33 -6.70 3.86 -11.17
CA LEU A 33 -6.99 5.28 -10.95
C LEU A 33 -8.08 5.45 -9.89
N SER A 34 -7.96 6.54 -9.13
CA SER A 34 -9.03 7.02 -8.24
C SER A 34 -9.73 8.18 -8.95
N GLY A 35 -11.03 8.35 -8.71
CA GLY A 35 -11.76 9.56 -9.12
C GLY A 35 -11.27 10.81 -8.39
N GLU A 36 -10.61 10.64 -7.24
CA GLU A 36 -10.05 11.71 -6.43
C GLU A 36 -8.51 11.77 -6.57
N PRO A 37 -7.95 12.79 -7.26
CA PRO A 37 -6.53 12.83 -7.60
C PRO A 37 -5.58 12.81 -6.39
N TRP A 38 -5.93 13.47 -5.29
CA TRP A 38 -5.07 13.60 -4.10
C TRP A 38 -4.92 12.30 -3.29
N VAL A 39 -5.80 11.33 -3.52
CA VAL A 39 -5.73 9.97 -2.93
C VAL A 39 -5.49 8.90 -3.99
N CYS A 40 -5.19 9.29 -5.23
CA CYS A 40 -4.98 8.34 -6.32
C CYS A 40 -3.62 7.61 -6.15
N PRO A 41 -3.61 6.27 -5.99
CA PRO A 41 -2.37 5.54 -5.79
C PRO A 41 -1.47 5.56 -7.04
N VAL A 42 -2.06 5.58 -8.24
CA VAL A 42 -1.31 5.63 -9.50
C VAL A 42 -0.58 6.97 -9.63
N LEU A 43 -1.28 8.09 -9.39
CA LEU A 43 -0.66 9.42 -9.43
C LEU A 43 0.37 9.60 -8.32
N ALA A 44 0.09 9.12 -7.11
CA ALA A 44 1.04 9.16 -6.00
C ALA A 44 2.34 8.41 -6.32
N LEU A 45 2.23 7.21 -6.93
CA LEU A 45 3.40 6.44 -7.35
C LEU A 45 4.16 7.13 -8.50
N TRP A 46 3.47 7.68 -9.49
CA TRP A 46 4.11 8.46 -10.55
C TRP A 46 4.91 9.63 -9.98
N ASN A 47 4.26 10.48 -9.17
CA ASN A 47 4.90 11.62 -8.54
C ASN A 47 6.12 11.20 -7.71
N TYR A 48 5.98 10.13 -6.92
CA TYR A 48 7.08 9.61 -6.13
C TYR A 48 8.23 9.07 -7.00
N VAL A 49 7.94 8.27 -8.03
CA VAL A 49 8.95 7.68 -8.92
C VAL A 49 9.70 8.75 -9.73
N THR A 50 9.06 9.86 -10.07
CA THR A 50 9.71 10.97 -10.80
C THR A 50 10.78 11.71 -9.98
N VAL A 51 10.64 11.75 -8.65
CA VAL A 51 11.57 12.50 -7.77
C VAL A 51 12.53 11.60 -7.00
N ARG A 52 12.21 10.30 -6.84
CA ARG A 52 13.13 9.36 -6.19
C ARG A 52 14.37 9.13 -7.06
N SER A 53 15.42 8.67 -6.40
CA SER A 53 16.59 8.14 -7.07
C SER A 53 16.26 6.94 -7.96
N GLN A 54 16.90 6.87 -9.13
CA GLN A 54 16.78 5.75 -10.09
C GLN A 54 17.62 4.53 -9.68
N LEU A 55 18.25 4.55 -8.50
CA LEU A 55 18.95 3.40 -7.95
C LEU A 55 17.98 2.23 -7.76
N GLU A 56 18.41 1.06 -8.22
CA GLU A 56 17.72 -0.20 -7.93
C GLU A 56 17.75 -0.51 -6.44
N GLY A 57 16.72 -1.23 -5.97
CA GLY A 57 16.58 -1.57 -4.55
C GLY A 57 15.16 -1.37 -4.03
N PRO A 58 15.00 -1.13 -2.72
CA PRO A 58 13.70 -0.92 -2.10
C PRO A 58 12.89 0.19 -2.77
N LEU A 59 11.57 0.00 -2.86
CA LEU A 59 10.71 0.98 -3.53
C LEU A 59 10.66 2.31 -2.78
N PHE A 60 10.60 2.29 -1.45
CA PHE A 60 10.50 3.51 -0.65
C PHE A 60 11.86 3.86 -0.06
N LEU A 61 12.45 4.94 -0.58
CA LEU A 61 13.72 5.53 -0.18
C LEU A 61 13.49 6.97 0.29
N HIS A 62 14.32 7.40 1.24
CA HIS A 62 14.58 8.79 1.55
C HIS A 62 15.44 9.44 0.45
N SER A 63 15.54 10.77 0.46
CA SER A 63 16.34 11.52 -0.51
C SER A 63 17.84 11.19 -0.47
N ASP A 64 18.34 10.66 0.66
CA ASP A 64 19.71 10.19 0.83
C ASP A 64 19.89 8.70 0.45
N ASN A 65 18.92 8.11 -0.25
CA ASN A 65 18.87 6.71 -0.69
C ASN A 65 18.77 5.66 0.42
N ARG A 66 18.48 6.04 1.66
CA ARG A 66 18.20 5.06 2.72
C ARG A 66 16.78 4.54 2.60
N THR A 67 16.59 3.25 2.86
CA THR A 67 15.27 2.61 2.86
C THR A 67 14.37 3.19 3.95
N VAL A 68 13.14 3.52 3.58
CA VAL A 68 12.11 3.92 4.55
C VAL A 68 11.69 2.70 5.38
N THR A 69 11.82 2.83 6.69
CA THR A 69 11.43 1.78 7.63
C THR A 69 9.96 1.90 8.02
N LYS A 70 9.38 0.78 8.50
CA LYS A 70 8.03 0.77 9.09
C LYS A 70 7.87 1.79 10.22
N ARG A 71 8.91 1.98 11.05
CA ARG A 71 8.89 2.94 12.16
C ARG A 71 8.79 4.38 11.65
N GLU A 72 9.56 4.74 10.62
CA GLU A 72 9.54 6.08 10.03
C GLU A 72 8.20 6.37 9.35
N PHE A 73 7.68 5.42 8.57
CA PHE A 73 6.34 5.52 8.01
C PHE A 73 5.29 5.77 9.09
N LEU A 74 5.31 4.98 10.18
CA LEU A 74 4.36 5.14 11.28
C LEU A 74 4.52 6.48 12.01
N THR A 75 5.72 7.03 12.08
CA THR A 75 5.94 8.38 12.63
C THR A 75 5.22 9.45 11.81
N VAL A 76 5.38 9.41 10.47
CA VAL A 76 4.68 10.34 9.57
C VAL A 76 3.17 10.15 9.64
N PHE A 77 2.70 8.90 9.60
CA PHE A 77 1.29 8.56 9.70
C PHE A 77 0.65 9.08 11.00
N ARG A 78 1.30 8.84 12.16
CA ARG A 78 0.80 9.35 13.45
C ARG A 78 0.81 10.87 13.53
N CYS A 79 1.79 11.53 12.91
CA CYS A 79 1.79 12.99 12.81
C CYS A 79 0.57 13.49 12.03
N ALA A 80 0.28 12.90 10.87
CA ALA A 80 -0.89 13.24 10.06
C ALA A 80 -2.21 13.03 10.83
N LEU A 81 -2.34 11.94 11.58
CA LEU A 81 -3.52 11.69 12.43
C LEU A 81 -3.73 12.80 13.48
N ARG A 82 -2.65 13.25 14.15
CA ARG A 82 -2.75 14.36 15.11
C ARG A 82 -3.19 15.66 14.45
N LEU A 83 -2.67 15.96 13.26
CA LEU A 83 -3.06 17.15 12.50
C LEU A 83 -4.54 17.13 12.11
N LEU A 84 -5.12 15.94 11.94
CA LEU A 84 -6.55 15.73 11.70
C LEU A 84 -7.38 15.69 12.99
N GLY A 85 -6.77 15.87 14.17
CA GLY A 85 -7.46 15.79 15.47
C GLY A 85 -7.82 14.37 15.91
N LEU A 86 -7.24 13.35 15.29
CA LEU A 86 -7.47 11.93 15.61
C LEU A 86 -6.46 11.42 16.65
N CYS A 87 -6.88 10.47 17.49
CA CYS A 87 -6.02 9.81 18.49
C CYS A 87 -5.13 8.75 17.82
N PRO A 88 -3.81 8.98 17.62
CA PRO A 88 -2.99 8.06 16.83
C PRO A 88 -2.80 6.68 17.45
N GLU A 89 -3.03 6.54 18.76
CA GLU A 89 -2.94 5.29 19.50
C GLU A 89 -4.03 4.30 19.09
N GLN A 90 -5.13 4.80 18.50
CA GLN A 90 -6.23 3.99 17.97
C GLN A 90 -5.98 3.49 16.55
N TYR A 91 -4.87 3.89 15.92
CA TYR A 91 -4.55 3.53 14.54
C TYR A 91 -3.21 2.81 14.45
N GLY A 92 -3.17 1.79 13.60
CA GLY A 92 -1.98 1.02 13.31
C GLY A 92 -1.97 0.53 11.88
N VAL A 93 -1.01 -0.35 11.56
CA VAL A 93 -0.94 -0.98 10.24
C VAL A 93 -2.21 -1.78 9.93
N HIS A 94 -2.82 -2.41 10.94
CA HIS A 94 -4.07 -3.14 10.78
C HIS A 94 -5.23 -2.23 10.37
N SER A 95 -5.21 -0.93 10.70
CA SER A 95 -6.26 0.00 10.29
C SER A 95 -6.39 0.12 8.78
N PHE A 96 -5.31 -0.06 8.01
CA PHE A 96 -5.35 -0.08 6.55
C PHE A 96 -6.10 -1.30 6.00
N TRP A 97 -5.80 -2.49 6.54
CA TRP A 97 -6.51 -3.72 6.18
C TRP A 97 -7.99 -3.64 6.53
N LEU A 98 -8.31 -3.16 7.74
CA LEU A 98 -9.70 -3.04 8.21
C LEU A 98 -10.45 -2.02 7.34
N GLY A 99 -9.80 -0.90 7.00
CA GLY A 99 -10.33 0.11 6.10
C GLY A 99 -10.69 -0.49 4.73
N THR A 100 -9.83 -1.34 4.16
CA THR A 100 -10.12 -2.05 2.91
C THR A 100 -11.32 -2.99 3.06
N ALA A 101 -11.37 -3.79 4.13
CA ALA A 101 -12.47 -4.72 4.37
C ALA A 101 -13.82 -4.00 4.52
N VAL A 102 -13.86 -2.93 5.33
CA VAL A 102 -15.05 -2.10 5.54
C VAL A 102 -15.48 -1.41 4.24
N THR A 103 -14.54 -0.90 3.46
CA THR A 103 -14.84 -0.23 2.19
C THR A 103 -15.41 -1.23 1.17
N ALA A 104 -14.81 -2.42 1.03
CA ALA A 104 -15.32 -3.45 0.14
C ALA A 104 -16.72 -3.92 0.57
N ALA A 105 -16.96 -4.12 1.87
CA ALA A 105 -18.29 -4.45 2.39
C ALA A 105 -19.32 -3.36 2.06
N ARG A 106 -18.98 -2.08 2.25
CA ARG A 106 -19.86 -0.94 1.91
C ARG A 106 -20.16 -0.84 0.43
N CYS A 107 -19.23 -1.25 -0.42
CA CYS A 107 -19.43 -1.31 -1.87
C CYS A 107 -20.19 -2.58 -2.33
N GLY A 108 -20.60 -3.46 -1.42
CA GLY A 108 -21.41 -4.63 -1.74
C GLY A 108 -20.63 -5.79 -2.38
N TYR A 109 -19.31 -5.85 -2.17
CA TYR A 109 -18.52 -7.00 -2.63
C TYR A 109 -18.92 -8.28 -1.87
N PRO A 110 -18.88 -9.46 -2.52
CA PRO A 110 -19.09 -10.72 -1.82
C PRO A 110 -17.97 -11.00 -0.82
N GLU A 111 -18.26 -11.80 0.20
CA GLU A 111 -17.34 -12.07 1.33
C GLU A 111 -15.96 -12.59 0.86
N GLU A 112 -15.95 -13.51 -0.10
CA GLU A 112 -14.75 -14.04 -0.74
C GLU A 112 -13.85 -12.95 -1.35
N ASP A 113 -14.44 -11.95 -2.00
CA ASP A 113 -13.72 -10.81 -2.55
C ASP A 113 -13.26 -9.84 -1.46
N ILE A 114 -14.04 -9.65 -0.40
CA ILE A 114 -13.62 -8.83 0.75
C ILE A 114 -12.37 -9.43 1.40
N ILE A 115 -12.37 -10.73 1.68
CA ILE A 115 -11.22 -11.45 2.27
C ILE A 115 -9.99 -11.29 1.38
N ARG A 116 -10.17 -11.48 0.06
CA ARG A 116 -9.10 -11.35 -0.93
C ARG A 116 -8.56 -9.92 -1.04
N LEU A 117 -9.44 -8.92 -1.15
CA LEU A 117 -9.08 -7.51 -1.30
C LEU A 117 -8.43 -6.93 -0.04
N ALA A 118 -8.99 -7.26 1.12
CA ALA A 118 -8.42 -6.85 2.40
C ALA A 118 -7.01 -7.45 2.59
N ARG A 119 -6.70 -8.56 1.90
CA ARG A 119 -5.52 -9.40 2.18
C ARG A 119 -5.56 -9.84 3.63
N TRP A 120 -6.71 -10.38 4.02
CA TRP A 120 -6.93 -10.80 5.38
C TRP A 120 -5.79 -11.72 5.81
N PRO A 121 -4.98 -11.34 6.82
CA PRO A 121 -3.93 -12.22 7.28
C PRO A 121 -4.64 -13.50 7.72
N CYS A 122 -4.31 -14.64 7.11
CA CYS A 122 -4.85 -15.92 7.55
C CYS A 122 -4.63 -15.99 9.06
N MET A 123 -5.70 -15.83 9.85
CA MET A 123 -5.72 -16.32 11.21
C MET A 123 -5.81 -17.84 11.05
N SER A 124 -4.68 -18.46 10.72
CA SER A 124 -4.53 -19.88 10.99
C SER A 124 -4.61 -20.03 12.52
N PRO A 125 -5.54 -20.84 13.06
CA PRO A 125 -5.56 -21.17 14.48
C PRO A 125 -4.26 -21.85 14.92
#